data_AF-A0A3N5AHF8-F1
#
_entry.id   AF-A0A3N5AHF8-F1
#
_cell.length_a   1.000
_cell.length_b   1.000
_cell.length_c   1.000
_cell.angle_alpha   90.00
_cell.angle_beta   90.00
_cell.angle_gamma   90.00
#
_symmetry.space_group_name_H-M   'P 1'
#
loop_
_entity.id
_entity.type
_entity.pdbx_description
1 polymer ?
#
loop_
_entity_poly.entity_id
_entity_poly.type
_entity_poly.pdbx_seq_one_letter_code
_entity_poly.pdbx_strand_id
1 'polypeptide(L)'
;MNSLLLATDTAGYTMPQTWRVLTKAGYFIGLSGAIGTTVTYATTVRPSLKHAQEAGDPGDAVVLRSRSASYAAWAGVVLLLAGYFQLAGRVARAGKGMAFGDALAPGRMWDFLQAPAAKGAWIAQGTVYLVQNLVLLAAAAAMIALFLPAARRHLDRIVLAVLPAALAVTLIAAVPATAPADLDRWLDLFLNQTHIVSGTVWLGGLALLVALAGARAGLGEGAGVLWAEIWRRFSLVALVCVGAVVLSGLWLSWKHVGAVSQLWTTGYGIALLVKILLVLGLITAGAFNQFWLMPRIARARRADDTASLRHLTLRHFPLVVWGEVALGVAVLAVVPFITGSARSEAGSAKAVSSGSLFAAGAAMALALAVSLYATAKASEALARRSPAIPATA
;
A
#
# COMPACT_ATOMS: atom_id res chain seq x y z
N MET A 1 5.83 -30.52 15.66
CA MET A 1 5.83 -29.40 14.70
C MET A 1 4.42 -28.85 14.63
N ASN A 2 4.04 -27.62 14.97
CA ASN A 2 4.75 -26.43 15.40
C ASN A 2 3.74 -25.59 16.20
N SER A 3 3.95 -25.48 17.50
CA SER A 3 3.34 -24.45 18.35
C SER A 3 4.32 -24.27 19.50
N LEU A 4 4.52 -23.03 19.96
CA LEU A 4 5.03 -22.72 21.31
C LEU A 4 6.55 -22.66 21.56
N LEU A 5 7.36 -22.12 20.65
CA LEU A 5 8.74 -21.68 21.00
C LEU A 5 9.00 -20.17 20.91
N LEU A 6 7.95 -19.34 20.80
CA LEU A 6 8.04 -17.87 20.97
C LEU A 6 6.93 -17.30 21.86
N ALA A 7 6.25 -18.14 22.62
CA ALA A 7 5.50 -17.70 23.79
C ALA A 7 6.48 -17.65 24.97
N THR A 8 7.49 -16.80 24.88
CA THR A 8 7.99 -16.19 26.12
C THR A 8 6.79 -15.48 26.74
N ASP A 9 6.59 -15.67 28.04
CA ASP A 9 5.58 -15.03 28.87
C ASP A 9 5.64 -13.50 28.74
N THR A 10 5.14 -12.98 27.63
CA THR A 10 4.97 -11.56 27.40
C THR A 10 3.67 -11.20 28.08
N ALA A 11 3.78 -10.91 29.38
CA ALA A 11 2.67 -10.47 30.20
C ALA A 11 1.86 -9.39 29.44
N GLY A 12 0.66 -9.74 28.97
CA GLY A 12 -0.23 -8.82 28.27
C GLY A 12 -0.35 -8.97 26.75
N TYR A 13 0.41 -9.84 26.06
CA TYR A 13 0.17 -10.10 24.64
C TYR A 13 -0.88 -11.19 24.42
N THR A 14 -1.98 -10.85 23.74
CA THR A 14 -3.01 -11.82 23.34
C THR A 14 -2.97 -12.00 21.83
N MET A 15 -2.72 -13.24 21.38
CA MET A 15 -2.75 -13.56 19.95
C MET A 15 -4.11 -13.19 19.35
N PRO A 16 -4.13 -12.46 18.21
CA PRO A 16 -5.39 -12.14 17.54
C PRO A 16 -6.12 -13.42 17.10
N GLN A 17 -7.44 -13.44 17.28
CA GLN A 17 -8.27 -14.52 16.75
C GLN A 17 -8.15 -14.60 15.22
N THR A 18 -8.20 -15.81 14.65
CA THR A 18 -7.95 -16.07 13.22
C THR A 18 -8.84 -15.22 12.31
N TRP A 19 -10.13 -15.09 12.62
CA TRP A 19 -11.03 -14.24 11.82
C TRP A 19 -10.55 -12.77 11.80
N ARG A 20 -10.00 -12.25 12.90
CA ARG A 20 -9.50 -10.87 12.98
C ARG A 20 -8.26 -10.68 12.11
N VAL A 21 -7.41 -11.71 12.02
CA VAL A 21 -6.28 -11.73 11.09
C VAL A 21 -6.79 -11.64 9.66
N LEU A 22 -7.74 -12.51 9.29
CA LEU A 22 -8.29 -12.58 7.95
C LEU A 22 -9.03 -11.29 7.54
N THR A 23 -9.91 -10.75 8.39
CA THR A 23 -10.68 -9.55 8.05
C THR A 23 -9.80 -8.31 7.93
N LYS A 24 -8.82 -8.15 8.82
CA LYS A 24 -7.92 -6.98 8.80
C LYS A 24 -6.93 -7.06 7.63
N ALA A 25 -6.32 -8.23 7.38
CA ALA A 25 -5.45 -8.43 6.22
C ALA A 25 -6.24 -8.25 4.91
N GLY A 26 -7.41 -8.89 4.79
CA GLY A 26 -8.30 -8.75 3.65
C GLY A 26 -8.72 -7.30 3.40
N TYR A 27 -9.02 -6.54 4.45
CA TYR A 27 -9.36 -5.12 4.35
C TYR A 27 -8.22 -4.28 3.77
N PHE A 28 -6.98 -4.48 4.24
CA PHE A 28 -5.83 -3.76 3.66
C PHE A 28 -5.48 -4.23 2.25
N ILE A 29 -5.74 -5.51 1.90
CA ILE A 29 -5.62 -5.99 0.52
C ILE A 29 -6.65 -5.30 -0.38
N GLY A 30 -7.92 -5.21 0.05
CA GLY A 30 -8.98 -4.50 -0.67
C GLY A 30 -8.68 -3.02 -0.85
N LEU A 31 -8.22 -2.33 0.20
CA LEU A 31 -7.79 -0.94 0.13
C LEU A 31 -6.59 -0.75 -0.80
N SER A 32 -5.59 -1.63 -0.73
CA SER A 32 -4.44 -1.61 -1.65
C SER A 32 -4.91 -1.79 -3.09
N GLY A 33 -5.80 -2.75 -3.35
CA GLY A 33 -6.42 -2.96 -4.65
C GLY A 33 -7.14 -1.71 -5.15
N ALA A 34 -7.93 -1.04 -4.32
CA ALA A 34 -8.68 0.15 -4.75
C ALA A 34 -7.80 1.40 -4.89
N ILE A 35 -7.14 1.82 -3.81
CA ILE A 35 -6.32 3.03 -3.76
C ILE A 35 -5.12 2.89 -4.70
N GLY A 36 -4.36 1.80 -4.59
CA GLY A 36 -3.17 1.60 -5.41
C GLY A 36 -3.47 1.46 -6.89
N THR A 37 -4.56 0.78 -7.28
CA THR A 37 -4.98 0.74 -8.70
C THR A 37 -5.33 2.12 -9.22
N THR A 38 -6.18 2.87 -8.51
CA THR A 38 -6.66 4.16 -9.00
C THR A 38 -5.54 5.19 -9.09
N VAL A 39 -4.68 5.28 -8.06
CA VAL A 39 -3.53 6.18 -8.04
C VAL A 39 -2.51 5.81 -9.11
N THR A 40 -2.14 4.52 -9.22
CA THR A 40 -1.16 4.06 -10.22
C THR A 40 -1.71 4.22 -11.63
N TYR A 41 -2.99 3.92 -11.85
CA TYR A 41 -3.60 4.15 -13.15
C TYR A 41 -3.59 5.64 -13.53
N ALA A 42 -4.00 6.53 -12.61
CA ALA A 42 -4.07 7.97 -12.87
C ALA A 42 -2.70 8.62 -13.12
N THR A 43 -1.69 8.25 -12.33
CA THR A 43 -0.36 8.89 -12.35
C THR A 43 0.63 8.24 -13.32
N THR A 44 0.48 6.94 -13.54
CA THR A 44 1.46 6.11 -14.23
C THR A 44 0.90 5.56 -15.53
N VAL A 45 -0.14 4.72 -15.46
CA VAL A 45 -0.61 3.96 -16.63
C VAL A 45 -1.28 4.87 -17.66
N ARG A 46 -2.28 5.65 -17.27
CA ARG A 46 -3.05 6.52 -18.18
C ARG A 46 -2.15 7.49 -18.97
N PRO A 47 -1.21 8.23 -18.36
CA PRO A 47 -0.30 9.10 -19.12
C PRO A 47 0.58 8.34 -20.11
N SER A 48 1.11 7.16 -19.73
CA SER A 48 1.94 6.35 -20.62
C SER A 48 1.15 5.80 -21.81
N LEU A 49 -0.10 5.37 -21.58
CA LEU A 49 -0.98 4.92 -22.65
C LEU A 49 -1.31 6.04 -23.62
N LYS A 50 -1.59 7.25 -23.11
CA LYS A 50 -1.85 8.43 -23.95
C LYS A 50 -0.64 8.73 -24.86
N HIS A 51 0.57 8.69 -24.30
CA HIS A 51 1.79 8.92 -25.06
C HIS A 51 2.04 7.85 -26.13
N ALA A 52 1.77 6.57 -25.84
CA ALA A 52 1.91 5.48 -26.82
C ALA A 52 0.88 5.58 -27.96
N GLN A 53 -0.36 6.00 -27.66
CA GLN A 53 -1.38 6.26 -28.68
C GLN A 53 -0.97 7.40 -29.62
N GLU A 54 -0.42 8.49 -29.08
CA GLU A 54 0.11 9.62 -29.86
C GLU A 54 1.31 9.22 -30.74
N ALA A 55 2.11 8.24 -30.29
CA ALA A 55 3.27 7.72 -31.01
C ALA A 55 2.93 6.67 -32.10
N GLY A 56 1.65 6.33 -32.31
CA GLY A 56 1.20 5.46 -33.41
C GLY A 56 1.10 3.96 -33.09
N ASP A 57 1.15 3.53 -31.82
CA ASP A 57 0.97 2.12 -31.41
C ASP A 57 -0.32 1.92 -30.58
N PRO A 58 -1.50 1.87 -31.21
CA PRO A 58 -2.77 1.77 -30.50
C PRO A 58 -3.05 0.37 -29.93
N GLY A 59 -2.41 -0.68 -30.45
CA GLY A 59 -2.71 -2.08 -30.10
C GLY A 59 -2.38 -2.40 -28.65
N ASP A 60 -1.16 -2.07 -28.22
CA ASP A 60 -0.70 -2.27 -26.85
C ASP A 60 -1.53 -1.46 -25.84
N ALA A 61 -1.92 -0.25 -26.23
CA ALA A 61 -2.74 0.61 -25.39
C ALA A 61 -4.12 -0.01 -25.12
N VAL A 62 -4.75 -0.63 -26.13
CA VAL A 62 -6.06 -1.30 -25.97
C VAL A 62 -5.95 -2.51 -25.03
N VAL A 63 -4.91 -3.33 -25.19
CA VAL A 63 -4.68 -4.52 -24.34
C VAL A 63 -4.49 -4.11 -22.88
N LEU A 64 -3.64 -3.12 -22.61
CA LEU A 64 -3.37 -2.66 -21.25
C LEU A 64 -4.60 -1.98 -20.63
N ARG A 65 -5.39 -1.19 -21.38
CA ARG A 65 -6.66 -0.62 -20.87
C ARG A 65 -7.64 -1.71 -20.48
N SER A 66 -7.81 -2.74 -21.30
CA SER A 66 -8.70 -3.87 -21.00
C SER A 66 -8.26 -4.61 -19.72
N ARG A 67 -6.95 -4.79 -19.55
CA ARG A 67 -6.38 -5.43 -18.36
C ARG A 67 -6.48 -4.56 -17.12
N SER A 68 -6.23 -3.26 -17.22
CA SER A 68 -6.46 -2.30 -16.13
C SER A 68 -7.93 -2.29 -15.69
N ALA A 69 -8.87 -2.29 -16.63
CA ALA A 69 -10.30 -2.34 -16.32
C ALA A 69 -10.68 -3.64 -15.60
N SER A 70 -10.19 -4.77 -16.09
CA SER A 70 -10.46 -6.08 -15.48
C SER A 70 -9.86 -6.19 -14.08
N TYR A 71 -8.64 -5.70 -13.88
CA TYR A 71 -8.00 -5.68 -12.56
C TYR A 71 -8.73 -4.75 -11.59
N ALA A 72 -9.09 -3.54 -12.04
CA ALA A 72 -9.88 -2.61 -11.25
C ALA A 72 -11.24 -3.21 -10.84
N ALA A 73 -11.92 -3.91 -11.76
CA ALA A 73 -13.18 -4.58 -11.44
C ALA A 73 -13.03 -5.62 -10.33
N TRP A 74 -12.01 -6.48 -10.43
CA TRP A 74 -11.71 -7.46 -9.38
C TRP A 74 -11.28 -6.81 -8.05
N ALA A 75 -10.48 -5.74 -8.09
CA ALA A 75 -10.14 -4.97 -6.91
C ALA A 75 -11.39 -4.38 -6.23
N GLY A 76 -12.41 -3.99 -7.01
CA GLY A 76 -13.72 -3.58 -6.49
C GLY A 76 -14.46 -4.72 -5.78
N VAL A 77 -14.46 -5.94 -6.35
CA VAL A 77 -15.04 -7.14 -5.70
C VAL A 77 -14.35 -7.42 -4.36
N VAL A 78 -13.01 -7.42 -4.36
CA VAL A 78 -12.22 -7.67 -3.14
C VAL A 78 -12.48 -6.59 -2.10
N LEU A 79 -12.55 -5.31 -2.50
CA LEU A 79 -12.87 -4.20 -1.60
C LEU A 79 -14.26 -4.38 -0.96
N LEU A 80 -15.27 -4.76 -1.75
CA LEU A 80 -16.64 -4.97 -1.27
C LEU A 80 -16.71 -6.09 -0.22
N LEU A 81 -16.15 -7.26 -0.56
CA LEU A 81 -16.14 -8.42 0.34
C LEU A 81 -15.35 -8.10 1.62
N ALA A 82 -14.17 -7.52 1.48
CA ALA A 82 -13.33 -7.17 2.61
C ALA A 82 -13.96 -6.07 3.49
N GLY A 83 -14.66 -5.11 2.90
CA GLY A 83 -15.41 -4.07 3.61
C GLY A 83 -16.50 -4.67 4.49
N TYR A 84 -17.29 -5.60 3.94
CA TYR A 84 -18.34 -6.31 4.68
C TYR A 84 -17.78 -7.10 5.88
N PHE A 85 -16.76 -7.94 5.65
CA PHE A 85 -16.13 -8.70 6.72
C PHE A 85 -15.44 -7.80 7.76
N GLN A 86 -14.87 -6.68 7.34
CA GLN A 86 -14.29 -5.72 8.27
C GLN A 86 -15.34 -5.02 9.12
N LEU A 87 -16.52 -4.71 8.56
CA LEU A 87 -17.66 -4.20 9.34
C LEU A 87 -18.11 -5.24 10.36
N ALA A 88 -18.32 -6.50 9.95
CA ALA A 88 -18.61 -7.61 10.87
C ALA A 88 -17.55 -7.71 11.98
N GLY A 89 -16.27 -7.56 11.63
CA GLY A 89 -15.17 -7.59 12.59
C GLY A 89 -15.12 -6.39 13.55
N ARG A 90 -15.75 -5.26 13.20
CA ARG A 90 -15.98 -4.14 14.14
C ARG A 90 -17.15 -4.44 15.06
N VAL A 91 -18.26 -4.95 14.52
CA VAL A 91 -19.45 -5.36 15.28
C VAL A 91 -19.08 -6.43 16.32
N ALA A 92 -18.30 -7.44 15.91
CA ALA A 92 -17.83 -8.52 16.79
C ALA A 92 -17.00 -8.03 17.99
N ARG A 93 -16.39 -6.85 17.89
CA ARG A 93 -15.55 -6.24 18.95
C ARG A 93 -16.23 -5.09 19.68
N ALA A 94 -17.46 -4.74 19.30
CA ALA A 94 -18.19 -3.67 19.95
C ALA A 94 -18.69 -4.12 21.34
N GLY A 95 -18.66 -3.21 22.32
CA GLY A 95 -19.14 -3.49 23.67
C GLY A 95 -18.39 -4.65 24.34
N LYS A 96 -19.12 -5.66 24.80
CA LYS A 96 -18.56 -6.88 25.43
C LYS A 96 -17.96 -7.88 24.42
N GLY A 97 -18.11 -7.61 23.12
CA GLY A 97 -17.77 -8.53 22.05
C GLY A 97 -18.84 -9.62 21.85
N MET A 98 -18.81 -10.25 20.68
CA MET A 98 -19.69 -11.36 20.33
C MET A 98 -19.00 -12.31 19.33
N ALA A 99 -19.58 -13.50 19.11
CA ALA A 99 -19.07 -14.42 18.11
C ALA A 99 -19.09 -13.79 16.71
N PHE A 100 -18.03 -14.00 15.94
CA PHE A 100 -17.91 -13.41 14.60
C PHE A 100 -19.03 -13.84 13.65
N GLY A 101 -19.53 -15.08 13.79
CA GLY A 101 -20.67 -15.58 13.01
C GLY A 101 -21.93 -14.76 13.22
N ASP A 102 -22.24 -14.40 14.47
CA ASP A 102 -23.40 -13.57 14.80
C ASP A 102 -23.25 -12.14 14.26
N ALA A 103 -22.03 -11.62 14.28
CA ALA A 103 -21.70 -10.28 13.79
C ALA A 103 -21.84 -10.13 12.26
N LEU A 104 -21.96 -11.23 11.51
CA LEU A 104 -22.26 -11.20 10.07
C LEU A 104 -23.73 -10.88 9.79
N ALA A 105 -24.63 -11.03 10.76
CA ALA A 105 -26.06 -10.78 10.54
C ALA A 105 -26.31 -9.30 10.19
N PRO A 106 -27.02 -8.98 9.08
CA PRO A 106 -27.29 -7.60 8.67
C PRO A 106 -27.99 -6.76 9.75
N GLY A 107 -28.89 -7.36 10.54
CA GLY A 107 -29.54 -6.67 11.67
C GLY A 107 -28.53 -6.18 12.72
N ARG A 108 -27.55 -7.01 13.09
CA ARG A 108 -26.50 -6.64 14.06
C ARG A 108 -25.60 -5.51 13.53
N MET A 109 -25.31 -5.53 12.24
CA MET A 109 -24.58 -4.43 11.59
C MET A 109 -25.40 -3.14 11.63
N TRP A 110 -26.68 -3.21 11.33
CA TRP A 110 -27.57 -2.05 11.35
C TRP A 110 -27.73 -1.44 12.75
N ASP A 111 -27.85 -2.28 13.78
CA ASP A 111 -27.86 -1.83 15.19
C ASP A 111 -26.56 -1.12 15.57
N PHE A 112 -25.41 -1.67 15.16
CA PHE A 112 -24.10 -1.07 15.40
C PHE A 112 -23.93 0.29 14.70
N LEU A 113 -24.42 0.42 13.46
CA LEU A 113 -24.31 1.65 12.68
C LEU A 113 -25.21 2.78 13.22
N GLN A 114 -26.31 2.44 13.89
CA GLN A 114 -27.21 3.40 14.54
C GLN A 114 -26.90 3.64 16.02
N ALA A 115 -25.86 2.99 16.56
CA ALA A 115 -25.48 3.15 17.95
C ALA A 115 -25.25 4.63 18.28
N PRO A 116 -25.80 5.14 19.41
CA PRO A 116 -25.71 6.56 19.76
C PRO A 116 -24.25 6.97 20.03
N ALA A 117 -24.00 8.28 19.93
CA ALA A 117 -22.69 8.83 20.21
C ALA A 117 -22.28 8.58 21.67
N ALA A 118 -21.00 8.24 21.87
CA ALA A 118 -20.43 8.17 23.21
C ALA A 118 -20.45 9.56 23.86
N LYS A 119 -20.49 9.60 25.20
CA LYS A 119 -20.46 10.86 25.95
C LYS A 119 -19.24 11.70 25.55
N GLY A 120 -19.49 12.96 25.13
CA GLY A 120 -18.44 13.88 24.69
C GLY A 120 -18.00 13.75 23.23
N ALA A 121 -18.56 12.79 22.48
CA ALA A 121 -18.34 12.68 21.04
C ALA A 121 -19.28 13.61 20.27
N TRP A 122 -18.76 14.30 19.25
CA TRP A 122 -19.56 15.18 18.40
C TRP A 122 -20.32 14.43 17.29
N ILE A 123 -19.94 13.17 17.04
CA ILE A 123 -20.59 12.28 16.08
C ILE A 123 -20.60 10.85 16.61
N ALA A 124 -21.66 10.10 16.31
CA ALA A 124 -21.70 8.69 16.62
C ALA A 124 -20.70 7.91 15.76
N GLN A 125 -19.95 7.00 16.40
CA GLN A 125 -18.98 6.16 15.71
C GLN A 125 -19.67 5.26 14.66
N GLY A 126 -20.91 4.82 14.95
CA GLY A 126 -21.75 4.11 13.99
C GLY A 126 -22.01 4.93 12.72
N THR A 127 -22.32 6.22 12.85
CA THR A 127 -22.51 7.14 11.71
C THR A 127 -21.24 7.31 10.88
N VAL A 128 -20.08 7.46 11.51
CA VAL A 128 -18.79 7.54 10.79
C VAL A 128 -18.57 6.28 9.95
N TYR A 129 -18.82 5.10 10.52
CA TYR A 129 -18.69 3.84 9.79
C TYR A 129 -19.80 3.64 8.75
N LEU A 130 -21.00 4.17 8.95
CA LEU A 130 -22.06 4.15 7.95
C LEU A 130 -21.62 4.92 6.71
N VAL A 131 -21.18 6.17 6.89
CA VAL A 131 -20.68 7.02 5.80
C VAL A 131 -19.48 6.35 5.11
N GLN A 132 -18.54 5.80 5.87
CA GLN A 132 -17.41 5.05 5.32
C GLN A 132 -17.87 3.89 4.43
N ASN A 133 -18.81 3.07 4.88
CA ASN A 133 -19.27 1.89 4.15
C ASN A 133 -20.11 2.27 2.93
N LEU A 134 -20.87 3.37 2.97
CA LEU A 134 -21.57 3.90 1.78
C LEU A 134 -20.58 4.36 0.71
N VAL A 135 -19.53 5.08 1.09
CA VAL A 135 -18.45 5.48 0.17
C VAL A 135 -17.71 4.27 -0.37
N LEU A 136 -17.41 3.28 0.47
CA LEU A 136 -16.80 2.01 0.07
C LEU A 136 -17.67 1.28 -0.95
N LEU A 137 -18.98 1.15 -0.69
CA LEU A 137 -19.93 0.50 -1.59
C LEU A 137 -19.99 1.21 -2.94
N ALA A 138 -20.08 2.54 -2.95
CA ALA A 138 -20.11 3.33 -4.18
C ALA A 138 -18.81 3.17 -4.99
N ALA A 139 -17.66 3.25 -4.34
CA ALA A 139 -16.35 3.04 -4.96
C ALA A 139 -16.24 1.62 -5.54
N ALA A 140 -16.60 0.60 -4.77
CA ALA A 140 -16.59 -0.79 -5.20
C ALA A 140 -17.54 -1.05 -6.37
N ALA A 141 -18.77 -0.55 -6.31
CA ALA A 141 -19.76 -0.70 -7.38
C ALA A 141 -19.30 -0.06 -8.70
N ALA A 142 -18.74 1.17 -8.63
CA ALA A 142 -18.19 1.84 -9.80
C ALA A 142 -17.01 1.08 -10.41
N MET A 143 -16.14 0.49 -9.59
CA MET A 143 -15.06 -0.38 -10.06
C MET A 143 -15.58 -1.68 -10.67
N ILE A 144 -16.50 -2.38 -9.99
CA ILE A 144 -17.13 -3.64 -10.45
C ILE A 144 -17.85 -3.44 -11.80
N ALA A 145 -18.47 -2.27 -12.01
CA ALA A 145 -19.11 -1.93 -13.28
C ALA A 145 -18.15 -2.07 -14.47
N LEU A 146 -16.83 -1.96 -14.28
CA LEU A 146 -15.82 -2.19 -15.34
C LEU A 146 -15.76 -3.63 -15.86
N PHE A 147 -16.49 -4.59 -15.29
CA PHE A 147 -16.76 -5.86 -15.97
C PHE A 147 -17.62 -5.67 -17.22
N LEU A 148 -18.48 -4.66 -17.25
CA LEU A 148 -19.38 -4.37 -18.37
C LEU A 148 -18.62 -3.65 -19.50
N PRO A 149 -18.75 -4.11 -20.76
CA PRO A 149 -18.07 -3.48 -21.90
C PRO A 149 -18.41 -1.99 -22.07
N ALA A 150 -19.65 -1.58 -21.76
CA ALA A 150 -20.07 -0.18 -21.82
C ALA A 150 -19.30 0.70 -20.83
N ALA A 151 -19.11 0.24 -19.59
CA ALA A 151 -18.37 0.97 -18.57
C ALA A 151 -16.87 1.04 -18.89
N ARG A 152 -16.28 -0.01 -19.49
CA ARG A 152 -14.86 -0.03 -19.88
C ARG A 152 -14.48 1.10 -20.83
N ARG A 153 -15.40 1.56 -21.68
CA ARG A 153 -15.19 2.74 -22.55
C ARG A 153 -14.95 4.02 -21.75
N HIS A 154 -15.47 4.08 -20.52
CA HIS A 154 -15.33 5.21 -19.60
C HIS A 154 -14.31 4.97 -18.49
N LEU A 155 -13.39 4.01 -18.65
CA LEU A 155 -12.37 3.64 -17.66
C LEU A 155 -11.70 4.84 -16.99
N ASP A 156 -11.21 5.81 -17.78
CA ASP A 156 -10.51 6.98 -17.24
C ASP A 156 -11.40 7.81 -16.32
N ARG A 157 -12.66 8.04 -16.71
CA ARG A 157 -13.62 8.82 -15.91
C ARG A 157 -13.97 8.09 -14.62
N ILE A 158 -14.25 6.78 -14.71
CA ILE A 158 -14.59 5.95 -13.56
C ILE A 158 -13.42 5.93 -12.57
N VAL A 159 -12.21 5.62 -13.03
CA VAL A 159 -11.04 5.53 -12.15
C VAL A 159 -10.72 6.87 -11.48
N LEU A 160 -10.80 7.98 -12.23
CA LEU A 160 -10.56 9.30 -11.66
C LEU A 160 -11.65 9.73 -10.66
N ALA A 161 -12.91 9.35 -10.89
CA ALA A 161 -14.00 9.59 -9.93
C ALA A 161 -13.88 8.71 -8.69
N VAL A 162 -13.43 7.46 -8.83
CA VAL A 162 -13.25 6.52 -7.70
C VAL A 162 -12.04 6.88 -6.85
N LEU A 163 -10.97 7.44 -7.41
CA LEU A 163 -9.74 7.77 -6.68
C LEU A 163 -10.00 8.54 -5.36
N PRO A 164 -10.69 9.71 -5.36
CA PRO A 164 -10.96 10.42 -4.11
C PRO A 164 -11.87 9.63 -3.17
N ALA A 165 -12.84 8.86 -3.69
CA ALA A 165 -13.71 8.02 -2.88
C ALA A 165 -12.93 6.89 -2.19
N ALA A 166 -12.02 6.22 -2.91
CA ALA A 166 -11.17 5.15 -2.38
C ALA A 166 -10.24 5.68 -1.27
N LEU A 167 -9.65 6.86 -1.44
CA LEU A 167 -8.89 7.53 -0.38
C LEU A 167 -9.80 7.91 0.81
N ALA A 168 -10.99 8.43 0.56
CA ALA A 168 -11.93 8.80 1.61
C ALA A 168 -12.33 7.60 2.48
N VAL A 169 -12.39 6.37 1.95
CA VAL A 169 -12.66 5.17 2.76
C VAL A 169 -11.71 5.04 3.95
N THR A 170 -10.40 5.27 3.78
CA THR A 170 -9.46 5.21 4.92
C THR A 170 -9.54 6.46 5.80
N LEU A 171 -9.69 7.64 5.20
CA LEU A 171 -9.69 8.92 5.91
C LEU A 171 -10.92 9.09 6.80
N ILE A 172 -12.12 8.70 6.34
CA ILE A 172 -13.36 8.79 7.12
C ILE A 172 -13.25 7.98 8.41
N ALA A 173 -12.70 6.76 8.36
CA ALA A 173 -12.48 5.96 9.56
C ALA A 173 -11.44 6.52 10.53
N ALA A 174 -10.60 7.45 10.07
CA ALA A 174 -9.59 8.12 10.87
C ALA A 174 -10.10 9.40 11.55
N VAL A 175 -11.30 9.87 11.18
CA VAL A 175 -11.91 11.07 11.78
C VAL A 175 -12.15 10.80 13.26
N PRO A 176 -11.51 11.57 14.17
CA PRO A 176 -11.68 11.36 15.59
C PRO A 176 -13.05 11.87 16.03
N ALA A 177 -13.84 11.02 16.69
CA ALA A 177 -15.16 11.37 17.20
C ALA A 177 -15.11 12.36 18.39
N THR A 178 -13.92 12.59 18.95
CA THR A 178 -13.63 13.56 20.00
C THR A 178 -12.44 14.41 19.57
N ALA A 179 -12.46 15.71 19.86
CA ALA A 179 -11.34 16.60 19.51
C ALA A 179 -10.02 16.09 20.11
N PRO A 180 -8.96 15.91 19.30
CA PRO A 180 -7.63 15.60 19.81
C PRO A 180 -7.15 16.68 20.79
N ALA A 181 -6.59 16.25 21.92
CA ALA A 181 -6.24 17.13 23.02
C ALA A 181 -4.99 18.00 22.76
N ASP A 182 -4.10 17.55 21.89
CA ASP A 182 -2.80 18.17 21.65
C ASP A 182 -2.27 17.91 20.23
N LEU A 183 -1.15 18.57 19.90
CA LEU A 183 -0.44 18.40 18.63
C LEU A 183 0.08 16.96 18.45
N ASP A 184 0.52 16.29 19.53
CA ASP A 184 1.02 14.91 19.49
C ASP A 184 -0.02 13.95 18.93
N ARG A 185 -1.28 14.06 19.38
CA ARG A 185 -2.38 13.23 18.89
C ARG A 185 -2.72 13.54 17.43
N TRP A 186 -2.67 14.81 17.02
CA TRP A 186 -2.87 15.17 15.61
C TRP A 186 -1.78 14.60 14.71
N LEU A 187 -0.51 14.68 15.14
CA LEU A 187 0.61 14.07 14.42
C LEU A 187 0.49 12.56 14.33
N ASP A 188 0.04 11.89 15.39
CA ASP A 188 -0.20 10.45 15.38
C ASP A 188 -1.27 10.05 14.35
N LEU A 189 -2.40 10.75 14.31
CA LEU A 189 -3.44 10.52 13.31
C LEU A 189 -2.93 10.74 11.88
N PHE A 190 -2.22 11.86 11.65
CA PHE A 190 -1.69 12.21 10.34
C PHE A 190 -0.63 11.22 9.85
N LEU A 191 0.34 10.85 10.70
CA LEU A 191 1.41 9.93 10.33
C LEU A 191 0.89 8.50 10.19
N ASN A 192 -0.08 8.09 10.99
CA ASN A 192 -0.74 6.80 10.80
C ASN A 192 -1.49 6.73 9.45
N GLN A 193 -2.24 7.78 9.08
CA GLN A 193 -2.89 7.82 7.77
C GLN A 193 -1.88 7.90 6.62
N THR A 194 -0.82 8.68 6.78
CA THR A 194 0.29 8.73 5.81
C THR A 194 0.88 7.33 5.60
N HIS A 195 1.14 6.59 6.68
CA HIS A 195 1.66 5.21 6.60
C HIS A 195 0.71 4.29 5.83
N ILE A 196 -0.59 4.34 6.13
CA ILE A 196 -1.61 3.50 5.49
C ILE A 196 -1.79 3.85 4.02
N VAL A 197 -1.94 5.13 3.68
CA VAL A 197 -2.14 5.60 2.30
C VAL A 197 -0.91 5.28 1.46
N SER A 198 0.30 5.62 1.93
CA SER A 198 1.53 5.33 1.19
C SER A 198 1.77 3.83 1.03
N GLY A 199 1.49 3.02 2.05
CA GLY A 199 1.58 1.56 1.96
C GLY A 199 0.59 0.96 0.95
N THR A 200 -0.68 1.41 0.97
CA THR A 200 -1.71 0.92 0.05
C THR A 200 -1.47 1.36 -1.39
N VAL A 201 -0.98 2.58 -1.62
CA VAL A 201 -0.56 3.06 -2.95
C VAL A 201 0.59 2.22 -3.49
N TRP A 202 1.64 2.01 -2.67
CA TRP A 202 2.82 1.28 -3.09
C TRP A 202 2.51 -0.19 -3.43
N LEU A 203 1.90 -0.92 -2.50
CA LEU A 203 1.61 -2.35 -2.69
C LEU A 203 0.55 -2.58 -3.77
N GLY A 204 -0.51 -1.76 -3.80
CA GLY A 204 -1.55 -1.88 -4.80
C GLY A 204 -1.08 -1.52 -6.21
N GLY A 205 -0.15 -0.56 -6.32
CA GLY A 205 0.49 -0.22 -7.59
C GLY A 205 1.38 -1.33 -8.13
N LEU A 206 2.21 -1.94 -7.28
CA LEU A 206 3.00 -3.13 -7.65
C LEU A 206 2.09 -4.27 -8.15
N ALA A 207 0.99 -4.53 -7.45
CA ALA A 207 0.04 -5.57 -7.82
C ALA A 207 -0.66 -5.28 -9.17
N LEU A 208 -1.01 -4.01 -9.45
CA LEU A 208 -1.49 -3.61 -10.78
C LEU A 208 -0.43 -3.86 -11.85
N LEU A 209 0.83 -3.46 -11.63
CA LEU A 209 1.90 -3.66 -12.60
C LEU A 209 2.14 -5.15 -12.90
N VAL A 210 2.09 -6.01 -11.90
CA VAL A 210 2.14 -7.47 -12.08
C VAL A 210 0.98 -7.97 -12.95
N ALA A 211 -0.24 -7.50 -12.68
CA ALA A 211 -1.41 -7.90 -13.45
C ALA A 211 -1.31 -7.45 -14.92
N LEU A 212 -0.77 -6.25 -15.16
CA LEU A 212 -0.52 -5.75 -16.51
C LEU A 212 0.59 -6.55 -17.20
N ALA A 213 1.64 -6.95 -16.49
CA ALA A 213 2.74 -7.73 -17.04
C ALA A 213 2.30 -9.13 -17.49
N GLY A 214 1.27 -9.68 -16.87
CA GLY A 214 0.63 -10.94 -17.31
C GLY A 214 0.03 -10.86 -18.72
N ALA A 215 -0.19 -9.66 -19.26
CA ALA A 215 -0.70 -9.45 -20.62
C ALA A 215 0.37 -9.48 -21.71
N ARG A 216 1.64 -9.73 -21.36
CA ARG A 216 2.80 -9.68 -22.26
C ARG A 216 2.69 -10.47 -23.56
N ALA A 217 1.88 -11.54 -23.60
CA ALA A 217 1.71 -12.37 -24.78
C ALA A 217 0.88 -11.69 -25.89
N GLY A 218 0.09 -10.66 -25.54
CA GLY A 218 -0.70 -9.88 -26.49
C GLY A 218 -0.10 -8.52 -26.83
N LEU A 219 1.16 -8.27 -26.46
CA LEU A 219 1.83 -7.00 -26.72
C LEU A 219 2.75 -7.10 -27.95
N GLY A 220 2.84 -6.01 -28.72
CA GLY A 220 3.64 -5.88 -29.93
C GLY A 220 5.15 -5.70 -29.67
N GLU A 221 5.90 -5.44 -30.74
CA GLU A 221 7.35 -5.26 -30.66
C GLU A 221 7.76 -3.96 -29.94
N GLY A 222 6.93 -2.92 -29.98
CA GLY A 222 7.13 -1.63 -29.31
C GLY A 222 6.87 -1.63 -27.79
N ALA A 223 6.32 -2.71 -27.25
CA ALA A 223 5.86 -2.82 -25.86
C ALA A 223 6.92 -2.46 -24.81
N GLY A 224 8.19 -2.75 -25.11
CA GLY A 224 9.31 -2.46 -24.21
C GLY A 224 9.45 -0.97 -23.86
N VAL A 225 9.14 -0.08 -24.81
CA VAL A 225 9.22 1.38 -24.60
C VAL A 225 8.09 1.85 -23.68
N LEU A 226 6.87 1.37 -23.93
CA LEU A 226 5.70 1.65 -23.09
C LEU A 226 5.92 1.18 -21.65
N TRP A 227 6.43 -0.04 -21.47
CA TRP A 227 6.75 -0.58 -20.16
C TRP A 227 7.85 0.17 -19.43
N ALA A 228 8.91 0.60 -20.13
CA ALA A 228 9.96 1.42 -19.54
C ALA A 228 9.39 2.74 -19.00
N GLU A 229 8.47 3.39 -19.73
CA GLU A 229 7.85 4.64 -19.28
C GLU A 229 6.89 4.44 -18.11
N ILE A 230 6.06 3.38 -18.13
CA ILE A 230 5.21 2.99 -16.99
C ILE A 230 6.09 2.76 -15.76
N TRP A 231 7.19 2.00 -15.90
CA TRP A 231 8.07 1.68 -14.78
C TRP A 231 8.77 2.91 -14.20
N ARG A 232 9.27 3.80 -15.06
CA ARG A 232 9.91 5.05 -14.66
C ARG A 232 8.95 5.93 -13.84
N ARG A 233 7.71 6.08 -14.30
CA ARG A 233 6.67 6.85 -13.58
C ARG A 233 6.32 6.22 -12.24
N PHE A 234 6.12 4.90 -12.21
CA PHE A 234 5.78 4.21 -10.97
C PHE A 234 6.92 4.26 -9.96
N SER A 235 8.16 4.16 -10.40
CA SER A 235 9.34 4.24 -9.53
C SER A 235 9.41 5.56 -8.77
N LEU A 236 8.96 6.67 -9.36
CA LEU A 236 8.86 7.96 -8.65
C LEU A 236 7.76 7.94 -7.58
N VAL A 237 6.59 7.38 -7.90
CA VAL A 237 5.49 7.23 -6.94
C VAL A 237 5.92 6.32 -5.77
N ALA A 238 6.56 5.19 -6.09
CA ALA A 238 7.08 4.25 -5.11
C ALA A 238 8.14 4.90 -4.21
N LEU A 239 9.06 5.70 -4.76
CA LEU A 239 10.09 6.41 -3.99
C LEU A 239 9.46 7.35 -2.94
N VAL A 240 8.43 8.11 -3.34
CA VAL A 240 7.68 8.99 -2.43
C VAL A 240 6.96 8.18 -1.36
N CYS A 241 6.31 7.07 -1.75
CA CYS A 241 5.62 6.19 -0.80
C CYS A 241 6.58 5.55 0.21
N VAL A 242 7.75 5.07 -0.24
CA VAL A 242 8.79 4.53 0.63
C VAL A 242 9.25 5.58 1.63
N GLY A 243 9.54 6.80 1.18
CA GLY A 243 9.93 7.90 2.06
C GLY A 243 8.86 8.17 3.14
N ALA A 244 7.60 8.28 2.72
CA ALA A 244 6.47 8.51 3.61
C ALA A 244 6.26 7.35 4.61
N VAL A 245 6.37 6.09 4.16
CA VAL A 245 6.26 4.89 5.01
C VAL A 245 7.38 4.83 6.04
N VAL A 246 8.63 5.14 5.65
CA VAL A 246 9.78 5.15 6.56
C VAL A 246 9.61 6.22 7.62
N LEU A 247 9.30 7.47 7.25
CA LEU A 247 9.16 8.56 8.22
C LEU A 247 8.00 8.34 9.20
N SER A 248 6.83 7.99 8.67
CA SER A 248 5.68 7.66 9.51
C SER A 248 5.92 6.41 10.36
N GLY A 249 6.59 5.40 9.81
CA GLY A 249 6.91 4.16 10.52
C GLY A 249 7.89 4.37 11.67
N LEU A 250 8.86 5.28 11.52
CA LEU A 250 9.79 5.67 12.59
C LEU A 250 9.06 6.34 13.74
N TRP A 251 8.16 7.28 13.45
CA TRP A 251 7.31 7.92 14.46
C TRP A 251 6.46 6.89 15.22
N LEU A 252 5.73 6.04 14.50
CA LEU A 252 4.87 5.01 15.10
C LEU A 252 5.70 4.01 15.93
N SER A 253 6.89 3.62 15.45
CA SER A 253 7.79 2.74 16.19
C SER A 253 8.24 3.39 17.49
N TRP A 254 8.62 4.66 17.47
CA TRP A 254 8.98 5.41 18.69
C TRP A 254 7.81 5.52 19.69
N LYS A 255 6.59 5.76 19.20
CA LYS A 255 5.37 5.81 20.05
C LYS A 255 5.09 4.47 20.72
N HIS A 256 5.26 3.36 20.01
CA HIS A 256 4.84 2.04 20.50
C HIS A 256 5.95 1.19 21.13
N VAL A 257 7.23 1.50 20.87
CA VAL A 257 8.40 0.76 21.37
C VAL A 257 9.25 1.69 22.23
N GLY A 258 9.42 1.34 23.50
CA GLY A 258 10.14 2.15 24.49
C GLY A 258 11.64 1.91 24.55
N ALA A 259 12.05 0.67 24.32
CA ALA A 259 13.46 0.27 24.27
C ALA A 259 13.68 -0.73 23.14
N VAL A 260 14.87 -0.74 22.54
CA VAL A 260 15.21 -1.63 21.42
C VAL A 260 15.04 -3.10 21.81
N SER A 261 15.34 -3.46 23.06
CA SER A 261 15.14 -4.82 23.58
C SER A 261 13.69 -5.31 23.46
N GLN A 262 12.73 -4.39 23.52
CA GLN A 262 11.32 -4.73 23.40
C GLN A 262 10.94 -5.30 22.03
N LEU A 263 11.77 -5.13 21.00
CA LEU A 263 11.56 -5.76 19.68
C LEU A 263 11.65 -7.29 19.73
N TRP A 264 12.33 -7.87 20.72
CA TRP A 264 12.43 -9.32 20.89
C TRP A 264 11.97 -9.82 22.25
N THR A 265 11.67 -8.92 23.19
CA THR A 265 11.10 -9.29 24.50
C THR A 265 9.59 -9.08 24.62
N THR A 266 8.91 -8.57 23.58
CA THR A 266 7.44 -8.35 23.57
C THR A 266 6.79 -8.96 22.33
N GLY A 267 5.53 -9.39 22.43
CA GLY A 267 4.79 -9.99 21.31
C GLY A 267 4.52 -8.98 20.20
N TYR A 268 4.14 -7.75 20.57
CA TYR A 268 4.07 -6.62 19.63
C TYR A 268 5.42 -6.39 18.94
N GLY A 269 6.51 -6.38 19.71
CA GLY A 269 7.85 -6.11 19.22
C GLY A 269 8.32 -7.14 18.20
N ILE A 270 8.08 -8.43 18.46
CA ILE A 270 8.45 -9.52 17.54
C ILE A 270 7.67 -9.38 16.23
N ALA A 271 6.36 -9.14 16.28
CA ALA A 271 5.55 -8.92 15.09
C ALA A 271 6.03 -7.68 14.30
N LEU A 272 6.37 -6.60 14.99
CA LEU A 272 6.95 -5.41 14.36
C LEU A 272 8.32 -5.69 13.74
N LEU A 273 9.19 -6.46 14.41
CA LEU A 273 10.51 -6.83 13.90
C LEU A 273 10.38 -7.62 12.59
N VAL A 274 9.50 -8.62 12.55
CA VAL A 274 9.20 -9.37 11.31
C VAL A 274 8.73 -8.41 10.21
N LYS A 275 7.81 -7.47 10.51
CA LYS A 275 7.36 -6.48 9.54
C LYS A 275 8.52 -5.60 9.04
N ILE A 276 9.42 -5.15 9.91
CA ILE A 276 10.58 -4.34 9.55
C ILE A 276 11.49 -5.13 8.60
N LEU A 277 11.80 -6.39 8.91
CA LEU A 277 12.66 -7.23 8.06
C LEU A 277 12.05 -7.44 6.66
N LEU A 278 10.74 -7.69 6.58
CA LEU A 278 10.03 -7.82 5.31
C LEU A 278 10.05 -6.51 4.50
N VAL A 279 9.82 -5.36 5.16
CA VAL A 279 9.86 -4.04 4.51
C VAL A 279 11.28 -3.71 4.05
N LEU A 280 12.31 -4.05 4.83
CA LEU A 280 13.70 -3.89 4.40
C LEU A 280 13.99 -4.73 3.16
N GLY A 281 13.54 -5.99 3.10
CA GLY A 281 13.63 -6.81 1.90
C GLY A 281 12.97 -6.17 0.68
N LEU A 282 11.79 -5.57 0.88
CA LEU A 282 11.06 -4.85 -0.17
C LEU A 282 11.81 -3.59 -0.65
N ILE A 283 12.39 -2.83 0.26
CA ILE A 283 13.23 -1.66 -0.06
C ILE A 283 14.50 -2.10 -0.80
N THR A 284 15.15 -3.18 -0.37
CA THR A 284 16.34 -3.72 -1.04
C THR A 284 16.02 -4.20 -2.45
N ALA A 285 14.88 -4.86 -2.66
CA ALA A 285 14.41 -5.24 -4.00
C ALA A 285 14.17 -4.00 -4.88
N GLY A 286 13.50 -2.98 -4.35
CA GLY A 286 13.30 -1.70 -5.05
C GLY A 286 14.61 -0.98 -5.38
N ALA A 287 15.58 -0.98 -4.46
CA ALA A 287 16.91 -0.42 -4.68
C ALA A 287 17.67 -1.19 -5.76
N PHE A 288 17.64 -2.53 -5.74
CA PHE A 288 18.22 -3.36 -6.80
C PHE A 288 17.59 -3.00 -8.16
N ASN A 289 16.27 -2.87 -8.23
CA ASN A 289 15.57 -2.44 -9.43
C ASN A 289 16.04 -1.06 -9.92
N GLN A 290 16.24 -0.11 -9.00
CA GLN A 290 16.69 1.23 -9.37
C GLN A 290 18.15 1.31 -9.81
N PHE A 291 19.06 0.59 -9.15
CA PHE A 291 20.49 0.68 -9.44
C PHE A 291 20.97 -0.31 -10.51
N TRP A 292 20.25 -1.40 -10.73
CA TRP A 292 20.66 -2.46 -11.65
C TRP A 292 19.78 -2.55 -12.89
N LEU A 293 18.45 -2.60 -12.72
CA LEU A 293 17.50 -2.82 -13.80
C LEU A 293 17.24 -1.53 -14.60
N MET A 294 17.00 -0.41 -13.91
CA MET A 294 16.71 0.88 -14.57
C MET A 294 17.84 1.37 -15.48
N PRO A 295 19.13 1.34 -15.08
CA PRO A 295 20.21 1.76 -15.96
C PRO A 295 20.37 0.85 -17.17
N ARG A 296 20.07 -0.46 -17.04
CA ARG A 296 20.10 -1.41 -18.16
C ARG A 296 18.97 -1.16 -19.15
N ILE A 297 17.75 -0.91 -18.68
CA ILE A 297 16.62 -0.50 -19.51
C ILE A 297 16.97 0.79 -20.27
N ALA A 298 17.54 1.79 -19.59
CA ALA A 298 17.96 3.05 -20.22
C ALA A 298 19.09 2.88 -21.23
N ARG A 299 19.99 1.91 -21.04
CA ARG A 299 21.04 1.55 -22.02
C ARG A 299 20.46 0.85 -23.23
N ALA A 300 19.63 -0.19 -23.04
CA ALA A 300 18.97 -0.90 -24.13
C ALA A 300 18.15 0.05 -25.01
N ARG A 301 17.42 0.99 -24.38
CA ARG A 301 16.66 2.02 -25.10
C ARG A 301 17.53 2.97 -25.92
N ARG A 302 18.74 3.33 -25.44
CA ARG A 302 19.66 4.20 -26.19
C ARG A 302 20.40 3.48 -27.31
N ALA A 303 20.63 2.19 -27.15
CA ALA A 303 21.24 1.34 -28.16
C ALA A 303 20.24 0.82 -29.21
N ASP A 304 18.96 1.22 -29.10
CA ASP A 304 17.84 0.70 -29.89
C ASP A 304 17.75 -0.85 -29.87
N ASP A 305 18.20 -1.47 -28.77
CA ASP A 305 18.18 -2.92 -28.58
C ASP A 305 16.80 -3.35 -28.05
N THR A 306 15.87 -3.49 -28.99
CA THR A 306 14.48 -3.87 -28.73
C THR A 306 14.37 -5.25 -28.08
N ALA A 307 15.25 -6.19 -28.43
CA ALA A 307 15.27 -7.54 -27.88
C ALA A 307 15.63 -7.54 -26.39
N SER A 308 16.72 -6.86 -26.01
CA SER A 308 17.10 -6.71 -24.60
C SER A 308 16.08 -5.90 -23.81
N LEU A 309 15.54 -4.83 -24.40
CA LEU A 309 14.51 -4.02 -23.76
C LEU A 309 13.28 -4.86 -23.44
N ARG A 310 12.82 -5.68 -24.41
CA ARG A 310 11.68 -6.59 -24.23
C ARG A 310 11.98 -7.67 -23.19
N HIS A 311 13.17 -8.26 -23.22
CA HIS A 311 13.55 -9.27 -22.24
C HIS A 311 13.57 -8.71 -20.81
N LEU A 312 14.20 -7.56 -20.59
CA LEU A 312 14.31 -6.93 -19.28
C LEU A 312 12.94 -6.50 -18.75
N THR A 313 12.09 -5.89 -19.59
CA THR A 313 10.79 -5.32 -19.19
C THR A 313 9.64 -6.33 -19.13
N LEU A 314 9.64 -7.39 -19.97
CA LEU A 314 8.53 -8.35 -20.03
C LEU A 314 8.84 -9.72 -19.43
N ARG A 315 10.11 -10.08 -19.17
CA ARG A 315 10.48 -11.37 -18.56
C ARG A 315 11.12 -11.23 -17.19
N HIS A 316 12.22 -10.49 -17.09
CA HIS A 316 12.94 -10.36 -15.82
C HIS A 316 12.13 -9.53 -14.82
N PHE A 317 11.59 -8.41 -15.28
CA PHE A 317 10.84 -7.48 -14.48
C PHE A 317 9.63 -8.10 -13.74
N PRO A 318 8.70 -8.81 -14.39
CA PRO A 318 7.52 -9.33 -13.70
C PRO A 318 7.89 -10.32 -12.59
N LEU A 319 8.98 -11.09 -12.74
CA LEU A 319 9.44 -12.03 -11.71
C LEU A 319 9.91 -11.30 -10.45
N VAL A 320 10.67 -10.21 -10.59
CA VAL A 320 11.11 -9.41 -9.44
C VAL A 320 9.92 -8.75 -8.75
N VAL A 321 9.02 -8.15 -9.53
CA VAL A 321 7.83 -7.48 -8.97
C VAL A 321 6.88 -8.49 -8.30
N TRP A 322 6.78 -9.73 -8.81
CA TRP A 322 6.06 -10.80 -8.11
C TRP A 322 6.66 -11.07 -6.71
N GLY A 323 7.99 -11.09 -6.59
CA GLY A 323 8.67 -11.20 -5.30
C GLY A 323 8.35 -10.02 -4.38
N GLU A 324 8.35 -8.80 -4.90
CA GLU A 324 7.96 -7.58 -4.17
C GLU A 324 6.50 -7.64 -3.70
N VAL A 325 5.57 -8.10 -4.55
CA VAL A 325 4.16 -8.29 -4.19
C VAL A 325 4.01 -9.36 -3.11
N ALA A 326 4.74 -10.48 -3.21
CA ALA A 326 4.71 -11.54 -2.19
C ALA A 326 5.20 -11.03 -0.83
N LEU A 327 6.31 -10.28 -0.80
CA LEU A 327 6.78 -9.59 0.41
C LEU A 327 5.74 -8.60 0.95
N GLY A 328 5.11 -7.82 0.06
CA GLY A 328 4.03 -6.91 0.41
C GLY A 328 2.82 -7.60 1.05
N VAL A 329 2.38 -8.73 0.50
CA VAL A 329 1.30 -9.55 1.06
C VAL A 329 1.72 -10.12 2.43
N ALA A 330 2.96 -10.57 2.58
CA ALA A 330 3.49 -11.01 3.86
C ALA A 330 3.49 -9.87 4.91
N VAL A 331 3.86 -8.65 4.52
CA VAL A 331 3.75 -7.46 5.39
C VAL A 331 2.31 -7.26 5.85
N LEU A 332 1.33 -7.33 4.94
CA LEU A 332 -0.10 -7.17 5.29
C LEU A 332 -0.61 -8.31 6.19
N ALA A 333 -0.09 -9.53 6.03
CA ALA A 333 -0.42 -10.66 6.89
C ALA A 333 0.09 -10.50 8.33
N VAL A 334 1.16 -9.72 8.54
CA VAL A 334 1.73 -9.44 9.88
C VAL A 334 0.98 -8.30 10.59
N VAL A 335 0.38 -7.35 9.85
CA VAL A 335 -0.33 -6.18 10.42
C VAL A 335 -1.38 -6.51 11.51
N PRO A 336 -2.13 -7.62 11.46
CA PRO A 336 -3.06 -7.98 12.51
C PRO A 336 -2.43 -8.36 13.85
N PHE A 337 -1.17 -8.77 13.87
CA PHE A 337 -0.41 -9.13 15.07
C PHE A 337 0.17 -7.91 15.80
N ILE A 338 0.23 -6.76 15.13
CA ILE A 338 0.66 -5.48 15.68
C ILE A 338 -0.57 -4.77 16.29
N THR A 339 -0.95 -5.18 17.50
CA THR A 339 -2.09 -4.61 18.23
C THR A 339 -1.69 -4.24 19.65
N GLY A 340 -1.96 -3.00 20.06
CA GLY A 340 -1.50 -2.48 21.35
C GLY A 340 -0.15 -1.77 21.21
N SER A 341 0.78 -2.01 22.13
CA SER A 341 2.13 -1.46 22.08
C SER A 341 3.12 -2.32 22.87
N ALA A 342 4.37 -2.39 22.42
CA ALA A 342 5.45 -3.01 23.18
C ALA A 342 5.67 -2.31 24.54
N ARG A 343 5.49 -0.99 24.60
CA ARG A 343 5.54 -0.22 25.85
C ARG A 343 4.54 -0.76 26.89
N SER A 344 3.28 -0.98 26.49
CA SER A 344 2.25 -1.48 27.41
C SER A 344 2.53 -2.92 27.86
N GLU A 345 3.02 -3.78 26.98
CA GLU A 345 3.40 -5.16 27.32
C GLU A 345 4.60 -5.19 28.30
N ALA A 346 5.53 -4.25 28.14
CA ALA A 346 6.70 -4.13 29.00
C ALA A 346 6.51 -3.22 30.23
N GLY A 347 5.28 -2.76 30.52
CA GLY A 347 5.01 -1.84 31.64
C GLY A 347 5.77 -0.51 31.58
N SER A 348 6.22 -0.10 30.39
CA SER A 348 7.00 1.11 30.17
C SER A 348 6.15 2.37 30.16
N ALA A 349 6.77 3.50 30.51
CA ALA A 349 6.12 4.80 30.42
C ALA A 349 5.63 5.11 28.98
N LYS A 350 4.50 5.82 28.91
CA LYS A 350 3.94 6.33 27.64
C LYS A 350 4.96 7.24 26.97
N ALA A 351 4.97 7.24 25.63
CA ALA A 351 5.83 8.12 24.86
C ALA A 351 5.46 9.60 25.11
N VAL A 352 6.46 10.41 25.46
CA VAL A 352 6.32 11.86 25.69
C VAL A 352 7.08 12.60 24.60
N SER A 353 6.40 13.49 23.90
CA SER A 353 6.97 14.27 22.79
C SER A 353 7.65 15.54 23.31
N SER A 354 8.79 15.88 22.73
CA SER A 354 9.60 17.06 23.10
C SER A 354 10.03 17.86 21.87
N GLY A 355 10.42 19.12 22.05
CA GLY A 355 10.95 19.95 20.96
C GLY A 355 12.20 19.35 20.31
N SER A 356 13.09 18.74 21.10
CA SER A 356 14.29 18.05 20.60
C SER A 356 13.95 16.83 19.74
N LEU A 357 12.90 16.08 20.09
CA LEU A 357 12.41 14.97 19.28
C LEU A 357 11.89 15.47 17.93
N PHE A 358 11.13 16.56 17.91
CA PHE A 358 10.63 17.15 16.66
C PHE A 358 11.78 17.66 15.78
N ALA A 359 12.79 18.30 16.37
CA ALA A 359 13.98 18.73 15.65
C ALA A 359 14.75 17.55 15.04
N ALA A 360 14.95 16.47 15.81
CA ALA A 360 15.58 15.25 15.31
C ALA A 360 14.76 14.59 14.18
N GLY A 361 13.43 14.55 14.32
CA GLY A 361 12.53 14.06 13.27
C GLY A 361 12.62 14.89 11.98
N ALA A 362 12.66 16.21 12.09
CA ALA A 362 12.82 17.11 10.95
C ALA A 362 14.18 16.92 10.25
N ALA A 363 15.27 16.79 11.02
CA ALA A 363 16.59 16.52 10.48
C ALA A 363 16.63 15.17 9.73
N MET A 364 15.99 14.13 10.28
CA MET A 364 15.90 12.82 9.64
C MET A 364 15.04 12.84 8.37
N ALA A 365 13.94 13.60 8.36
CA ALA A 365 13.13 13.83 7.16
C ALA A 365 13.93 14.53 6.06
N LEU A 366 14.71 15.56 6.41
CA LEU A 366 15.60 16.25 5.48
C LEU A 366 16.70 15.31 4.95
N ALA A 367 17.36 14.55 5.82
CA ALA A 367 18.40 13.59 5.43
C ALA A 367 17.84 12.52 4.47
N LEU A 368 16.63 12.02 4.75
CA LEU A 368 15.95 11.09 3.86
C LEU A 368 15.63 11.74 2.51
N ALA A 369 15.09 12.95 2.49
CA ALA A 369 14.80 13.66 1.24
C ALA A 369 16.07 13.86 0.38
N VAL A 370 17.18 14.26 1.00
CA VAL A 370 18.49 14.39 0.33
C VAL A 370 18.97 13.04 -0.19
N SER A 371 18.85 11.97 0.60
CA SER A 371 19.23 10.61 0.19
C SER A 371 18.42 10.09 -1.01
N LEU A 372 17.10 10.32 -1.01
CA LEU A 372 16.21 9.94 -2.11
C LEU A 372 16.54 10.73 -3.38
N TYR A 373 16.81 12.04 -3.24
CA TYR A 373 17.24 12.88 -4.35
C TYR A 373 18.59 12.44 -4.93
N ALA A 374 19.58 12.19 -4.07
CA ALA A 374 20.89 11.69 -4.47
C ALA A 374 20.79 10.33 -5.17
N THR A 375 19.93 9.44 -4.66
CA THR A 375 19.64 8.13 -5.27
C THR A 375 19.08 8.26 -6.68
N ALA A 376 18.09 9.15 -6.88
CA ALA A 376 17.53 9.42 -8.20
C ALA A 376 18.61 9.93 -9.17
N LYS A 377 19.46 10.87 -8.72
CA LYS A 377 20.56 11.41 -9.53
C LYS A 377 21.66 10.41 -9.82
N ALA A 378 21.99 9.52 -8.87
CA ALA A 378 22.95 8.45 -9.07
C ALA A 378 22.46 7.44 -10.11
N SER A 379 21.18 7.06 -10.08
CA SER A 379 20.57 6.19 -11.09
C SER A 379 20.66 6.82 -12.49
N GLU A 380 20.35 8.11 -12.63
CA GLU A 380 20.53 8.85 -13.89
C GLU A 380 22.00 8.85 -14.37
N ALA A 381 22.96 9.02 -13.44
CA ALA A 381 24.38 9.02 -13.78
C ALA A 381 24.89 7.64 -14.24
N LEU A 382 24.43 6.57 -13.58
CA LEU A 382 24.73 5.18 -13.97
C LEU A 382 24.15 4.83 -15.33
N ALA A 383 22.96 5.36 -15.64
CA ALA A 383 22.40 5.28 -16.98
C ALA A 383 23.36 5.95 -17.97
N ARG A 384 23.84 7.18 -17.72
CA ARG A 384 24.71 7.92 -18.65
C ARG A 384 26.06 7.25 -18.95
N ARG A 385 26.66 6.48 -18.05
CA ARG A 385 27.95 5.79 -18.29
C ARG A 385 27.82 4.71 -19.39
N SER A 386 28.38 4.95 -20.57
CA SER A 386 28.65 3.93 -21.59
C SER A 386 29.90 3.13 -21.20
N PRO A 387 29.94 1.79 -21.33
CA PRO A 387 31.23 1.15 -21.57
C PRO A 387 31.72 1.63 -22.94
N ALA A 388 32.96 2.12 -23.00
CA ALA A 388 33.62 2.29 -24.29
C ALA A 388 33.54 0.94 -25.01
N ILE A 389 32.97 0.93 -26.22
CA ILE A 389 33.12 -0.22 -27.11
C ILE A 389 34.63 -0.35 -27.32
N PRO A 390 35.28 -1.49 -26.95
CA PRO A 390 36.65 -1.72 -27.36
C PRO A 390 36.63 -1.67 -28.89
N ALA A 391 37.36 -0.73 -29.47
CA ALA A 391 37.60 -0.74 -30.91
C ALA A 391 38.20 -2.12 -31.23
N THR A 392 37.42 -2.96 -31.92
CA THR A 392 37.93 -4.19 -32.49
C THR A 392 38.98 -3.79 -33.50
N ALA A 393 40.24 -4.05 -33.15
CA ALA A 393 41.41 -3.88 -34.01
C ALA A 393 41.47 -4.97 -35.08
#